data_AF-A0A661LAL4-F1
#
_entry.id   AF-A0A661LAL4-F1
#
_cell.length_a   1.000
_cell.length_b   1.000
_cell.length_c   1.000
_cell.angle_alpha   90.00
_cell.angle_beta   90.00
_cell.angle_gamma   90.00
#
_symmetry.space_group_name_H-M   'P 1'
#
loop_
_entity.id
_entity.type
_entity.pdbx_description
1 polymer ?
#
loop_
_entity_poly.entity_id
_entity_poly.type
_entity_poly.pdbx_seq_one_letter_code
_entity_poly.pdbx_strand_id
1 'polypeptide(L)'
;MKIAVSSEGQELNSKVANRLGLAPYLIIVDLETMEHKAVENPGHAGTGGMQAVVLAIKENVQVVLTGYCSPVAEAYLKKNGIRIVRGAKGTVKNAVDEYARRHKAPKNLSGHFSITGNTREKVAEAMIRTARQFGKMLPILIGVIFLMGLLKAFVSKKMLLSVFFGNVIWDTVKGACLGSILPGNPINSYIIGGEMLENDVSLFAVTAF
;
A
#
# COMPACT_ATOMS: atom_id res chain seq x y z
N MET A 1 17.53 -15.23 8.27
CA MET A 1 16.19 -14.80 8.79
C MET A 1 16.25 -13.34 9.21
N LYS A 2 15.40 -12.46 8.66
CA LYS A 2 15.47 -11.00 8.89
C LYS A 2 14.54 -10.53 10.01
N ILE A 3 15.09 -9.76 10.93
CA ILE A 3 14.38 -9.17 12.07
C ILE A 3 14.56 -7.65 12.04
N ALA A 4 13.48 -6.90 12.17
CA ALA A 4 13.52 -5.47 12.45
C ALA A 4 13.41 -5.21 13.94
N VAL A 5 14.21 -4.29 14.46
CA VAL A 5 14.11 -3.81 15.84
C VAL A 5 13.91 -2.31 15.84
N SER A 6 12.88 -1.82 16.53
CA SER A 6 12.67 -0.38 16.71
C SER A 6 13.74 0.18 17.63
N SER A 7 14.48 1.19 17.17
CA SER A 7 15.68 1.70 17.85
C SER A 7 15.66 3.22 17.98
N GLU A 8 16.21 3.73 19.08
CA GLU A 8 16.46 5.16 19.31
C GLU A 8 17.72 5.68 18.60
N GLY A 9 18.56 4.77 18.09
CA GLY A 9 19.81 5.10 17.40
C GLY A 9 20.18 4.08 16.33
N GLN A 10 21.27 4.32 15.61
CA GLN A 10 21.69 3.51 14.47
C GLN A 10 22.49 2.26 14.86
N GLU A 11 23.04 2.24 16.06
CA GLU A 11 23.94 1.18 16.54
C GLU A 11 23.18 0.03 17.22
N LEU A 12 23.74 -1.18 17.19
CA LEU A 12 23.21 -2.36 17.94
C LEU A 12 23.15 -2.14 19.45
N ASN A 13 23.98 -1.26 19.99
CA ASN A 13 23.99 -0.90 21.41
C ASN A 13 22.95 0.18 21.75
N SER A 14 22.27 0.74 20.75
CA SER A 14 21.19 1.70 20.94
C SER A 14 20.02 1.06 21.69
N LYS A 15 19.27 1.89 22.41
CA LYS A 15 18.08 1.44 23.14
C LYS A 15 16.95 1.10 22.18
N VAL A 16 16.19 0.06 22.52
CA VAL A 16 14.95 -0.27 21.85
C VAL A 16 13.93 0.82 22.12
N ALA A 17 13.35 1.38 21.05
CA ALA A 17 12.33 2.41 21.16
C ALA A 17 11.03 1.87 21.79
N ASN A 18 10.41 2.70 22.62
CA ASN A 18 9.19 2.33 23.34
C ASN A 18 7.98 2.14 22.40
N ARG A 19 7.91 2.85 21.26
CA ARG A 19 6.82 2.74 20.28
C ARG A 19 7.38 2.57 18.88
N LEU A 20 6.84 1.61 18.12
CA LEU A 20 7.27 1.33 16.75
C LEU A 20 7.21 2.56 15.83
N GLY A 21 6.10 3.32 15.89
CA GLY A 21 5.88 4.47 14.99
C GLY A 21 6.76 5.68 15.24
N LEU A 22 7.21 5.86 16.49
CA LEU A 22 8.04 7.00 16.91
C LEU A 22 9.53 6.65 16.94
N ALA A 23 9.89 5.41 16.62
CA ALA A 23 11.27 4.98 16.57
C ALA A 23 12.00 5.74 15.45
N PRO A 24 13.09 6.48 15.73
CA PRO A 24 13.89 7.13 14.70
C PRO A 24 14.49 6.16 13.68
N TYR A 25 14.82 4.94 14.12
CA TYR A 25 15.43 3.93 13.26
C TYR A 25 14.76 2.56 13.42
N LEU A 26 14.77 1.79 12.33
CA LEU A 26 14.59 0.35 12.33
C LEU A 26 15.93 -0.30 12.03
N ILE A 27 16.47 -1.05 12.99
CA ILE A 27 17.68 -1.86 12.78
C ILE A 27 17.24 -3.20 12.24
N ILE A 28 17.61 -3.50 11.00
CA ILE A 28 17.34 -4.76 10.33
C ILE A 28 18.54 -5.66 10.55
N VAL A 29 18.35 -6.82 11.19
CA VAL A 29 19.40 -7.79 11.51
C VAL A 29 19.06 -9.10 10.83
N ASP A 30 20.03 -9.70 10.13
CA ASP A 30 19.92 -11.09 9.71
C ASP A 30 20.46 -12.01 10.82
N LEU A 31 19.60 -12.89 11.35
CA LEU A 31 19.97 -13.84 12.40
C LEU A 31 20.97 -14.92 11.96
N GLU A 32 21.17 -15.12 10.66
CA GLU A 32 22.09 -16.13 10.15
C GLU A 32 23.52 -15.59 10.04
N THR A 33 23.68 -14.39 9.49
CA THR A 33 24.99 -13.75 9.29
C THR A 33 25.36 -12.79 10.42
N MET A 34 24.39 -12.41 11.27
CA MET A 34 24.51 -11.33 12.26
C MET A 34 24.82 -9.95 11.65
N GLU A 35 24.69 -9.80 10.33
CA GLU A 35 24.78 -8.51 9.67
C GLU A 35 23.60 -7.63 10.04
N HIS A 36 23.85 -6.33 10.18
CA HIS A 36 22.82 -5.36 10.50
C HIS A 36 22.89 -4.12 9.60
N LYS A 37 21.73 -3.52 9.38
CA LYS A 37 21.54 -2.27 8.65
C LYS A 37 20.61 -1.37 9.46
N ALA A 38 21.01 -0.14 9.71
CA ALA A 38 20.12 0.88 10.26
C ALA A 38 19.35 1.55 9.12
N VAL A 39 18.02 1.61 9.25
CA VAL A 39 17.15 2.30 8.30
C VAL A 39 16.40 3.39 9.04
N GLU A 40 16.54 4.63 8.56
CA GLU A 40 15.85 5.77 9.15
C GLU A 40 14.35 5.70 8.89
N ASN A 41 13.55 5.98 9.92
CA ASN A 41 12.11 6.03 9.85
C ASN A 41 11.65 7.48 9.62
N PRO A 42 11.23 7.86 8.40
CA PRO A 42 10.79 9.22 8.11
C PRO A 42 9.54 9.63 8.91
N GLY A 43 8.82 8.68 9.49
CA GLY A 43 7.66 8.93 10.34
C GLY A 43 7.98 9.29 11.80
N HIS A 44 9.24 9.22 12.23
CA HIS A 44 9.58 9.32 13.67
C HIS A 44 9.19 10.66 14.31
N ALA A 45 9.10 11.73 13.52
CA ALA A 45 8.81 13.09 13.99
C ALA A 45 7.31 13.40 14.16
N GLY A 46 6.40 12.43 14.00
CA GLY A 46 4.95 12.70 14.07
C GLY A 46 4.05 11.45 14.13
N THR A 47 2.95 11.44 13.37
CA THR A 47 1.95 10.34 13.28
C THR A 47 2.46 9.12 12.49
N GLY A 48 3.77 8.86 12.53
CA GLY A 48 4.52 7.93 11.68
C GLY A 48 4.31 6.42 11.89
N GLY A 49 3.23 6.04 12.56
CA GLY A 49 2.94 4.64 12.93
C GLY A 49 2.92 3.69 11.74
N MET A 50 2.41 4.15 10.60
CA MET A 50 2.30 3.34 9.39
C MET A 50 3.56 3.37 8.52
N GLN A 51 4.37 4.42 8.60
CA GLN A 51 5.62 4.54 7.85
C GLN A 51 6.62 3.48 8.32
N ALA A 52 6.73 3.26 9.64
CA ALA A 52 7.53 2.17 10.19
C ALA A 52 7.04 0.79 9.72
N VAL A 53 5.73 0.60 9.56
CA VAL A 53 5.14 -0.64 9.05
C VAL A 53 5.48 -0.84 7.57
N VAL A 54 5.32 0.18 6.74
CA VAL A 54 5.68 0.13 5.32
C VAL A 54 7.17 -0.16 5.15
N LEU A 55 8.02 0.46 5.97
CA LEU A 55 9.47 0.25 5.96
C LEU A 55 9.84 -1.20 6.31
N ALA A 56 9.23 -1.77 7.35
CA ALA A 56 9.41 -3.17 7.71
C ALA A 56 9.01 -4.13 6.57
N ILE A 57 7.87 -3.86 5.91
CA ILE A 57 7.42 -4.66 4.76
C ILE A 57 8.39 -4.55 3.58
N LYS A 58 8.86 -3.34 3.26
CA LYS A 58 9.82 -3.08 2.17
C LYS A 58 11.13 -3.82 2.38
N GLU A 59 11.62 -3.90 3.61
CA GLU A 59 12.86 -4.61 3.96
C GLU A 59 12.66 -6.14 4.09
N ASN A 60 11.46 -6.66 3.80
CA ASN A 60 11.11 -8.08 3.82
C ASN A 60 11.44 -8.76 5.16
N VAL A 61 11.16 -8.08 6.28
CA VAL A 61 11.42 -8.65 7.61
C VAL A 61 10.34 -9.64 8.01
N GLN A 62 10.74 -10.70 8.71
CA GLN A 62 9.84 -11.75 9.16
C GLN A 62 9.31 -11.47 10.57
N VAL A 63 10.06 -10.68 11.35
CA VAL A 63 9.73 -10.36 12.75
C VAL A 63 10.07 -8.91 13.04
N VAL A 64 9.19 -8.22 13.77
CA VAL A 64 9.43 -6.89 14.34
C VAL A 64 9.48 -7.00 15.86
N LEU A 65 10.60 -6.59 16.45
CA LEU A 65 10.78 -6.44 17.90
C LEU A 65 10.60 -4.98 18.28
N THR A 66 9.67 -4.70 19.19
CA THR A 66 9.39 -3.33 19.61
C THR A 66 8.81 -3.28 21.03
N GLY A 67 8.91 -2.13 21.69
CA GLY A 67 8.25 -1.92 22.98
C GLY A 67 6.73 -2.05 22.86
N TYR A 68 6.13 -1.19 22.03
CA TYR A 68 4.70 -1.12 21.79
C TYR A 68 4.37 -0.96 20.30
N CYS A 69 3.35 -1.69 19.86
CA CYS A 69 2.80 -1.61 18.51
C CYS A 69 1.27 -1.44 18.59
N SER A 70 0.73 -0.41 17.94
CA SER A 70 -0.71 -0.12 17.96
C SER A 70 -1.51 -1.24 17.26
N PRO A 71 -2.78 -1.45 17.60
CA PRO A 71 -3.61 -2.49 16.98
C PRO A 71 -3.70 -2.36 15.46
N VAL A 72 -3.70 -1.13 14.95
CA VAL A 72 -3.71 -0.85 13.50
C VAL A 72 -2.41 -1.32 12.85
N ALA A 73 -1.25 -0.90 13.38
CA ALA A 73 0.05 -1.31 12.85
C ALA A 73 0.25 -2.83 12.93
N GLU A 74 -0.17 -3.46 14.03
CA GLU A 74 -0.11 -4.91 14.22
C GLU A 74 -0.95 -5.65 13.17
N ALA A 75 -2.18 -5.19 12.89
CA ALA A 75 -3.05 -5.80 11.89
C ALA A 75 -2.42 -5.77 10.49
N TYR A 76 -1.81 -4.65 10.11
CA TYR A 76 -1.12 -4.53 8.82
C TYR A 76 0.13 -5.41 8.73
N LEU A 77 0.95 -5.46 9.78
CA LEU A 77 2.14 -6.33 9.83
C LEU A 77 1.74 -7.81 9.74
N LYS A 78 0.75 -8.25 10.52
CA LYS A 78 0.25 -9.64 10.50
C LYS A 78 -0.33 -10.03 9.14
N LYS A 79 -1.09 -9.14 8.49
CA LYS A 79 -1.65 -9.38 7.15
C LYS A 79 -0.57 -9.64 6.10
N ASN A 80 0.63 -9.08 6.29
CA ASN A 80 1.80 -9.28 5.43
C ASN A 80 2.73 -10.40 5.93
N GLY A 81 2.27 -11.25 6.86
CA GLY A 81 3.04 -12.39 7.35
C GLY A 81 4.16 -12.03 8.33
N ILE A 82 4.22 -10.78 8.80
CA ILE A 82 5.24 -10.31 9.73
C ILE A 82 4.77 -10.55 11.16
N ARG A 83 5.59 -11.26 11.96
CA ARG A 83 5.30 -11.50 13.38
C ARG A 83 5.73 -10.29 14.21
N ILE A 84 4.96 -9.96 15.24
CA ILE A 84 5.27 -8.85 16.14
C ILE A 84 5.57 -9.41 17.53
N VAL A 85 6.71 -9.00 18.10
CA VAL A 85 7.05 -9.27 19.50
C VAL A 85 7.03 -7.94 20.23
N ARG A 86 6.12 -7.83 21.20
CA ARG A 86 5.93 -6.65 22.05
C ARG A 86 6.74 -6.77 23.32
N GLY A 87 6.96 -5.62 23.97
CA GLY A 87 7.63 -5.56 25.26
C GLY A 87 9.13 -5.78 25.20
N ALA A 88 9.75 -5.63 24.02
CA ALA A 88 11.20 -5.61 23.91
C ALA A 88 11.76 -4.41 24.68
N LYS A 89 12.78 -4.65 25.51
CA LYS A 89 13.42 -3.67 26.38
C LYS A 89 14.93 -3.84 26.34
N GLY A 90 15.66 -2.81 26.77
CA GLY A 90 17.13 -2.82 26.77
C GLY A 90 17.70 -2.35 25.44
N THR A 91 18.86 -2.91 25.06
CA THR A 91 19.52 -2.58 23.79
C THR A 91 19.01 -3.46 22.64
N VAL A 92 19.19 -3.00 21.40
CA VAL A 92 18.82 -3.77 20.21
C VAL A 92 19.52 -5.13 20.21
N LYS A 93 20.82 -5.16 20.52
CA LYS A 93 21.59 -6.40 20.66
C LYS A 93 20.94 -7.37 21.65
N ASN A 94 20.58 -6.89 22.85
CA ASN A 94 19.95 -7.72 23.87
C ASN A 94 18.60 -8.28 23.40
N ALA A 95 17.79 -7.47 22.71
CA ALA A 95 16.50 -7.89 22.19
C ALA A 95 16.64 -8.97 21.10
N VAL A 96 17.62 -8.82 20.20
CA VAL A 96 17.94 -9.83 19.18
C VAL A 96 18.47 -11.10 19.82
N ASP A 97 19.40 -10.99 20.79
CA ASP A 97 19.98 -12.13 21.50
C ASP A 97 18.94 -12.89 22.34
N GLU A 98 18.01 -12.17 22.99
CA GLU A 98 16.90 -12.78 23.70
C GLU A 98 15.94 -13.49 22.75
N TYR A 99 15.62 -12.87 21.61
CA TYR A 99 14.81 -13.49 20.58
C TYR A 99 15.48 -14.76 20.04
N ALA A 100 16.77 -14.68 19.71
CA ALA A 100 17.58 -15.79 19.24
C ALA A 100 17.65 -16.91 20.28
N ARG A 101 17.83 -16.60 21.57
CA ARG A 101 17.83 -17.61 22.64
C ARG A 101 16.49 -18.31 22.81
N ARG A 102 15.38 -17.56 22.78
CA ARG A 102 14.03 -18.14 22.88
C ARG A 102 13.65 -18.99 21.66
N HIS A 103 14.31 -18.78 20.52
CA HIS A 103 14.04 -19.48 19.26
C HIS A 103 15.20 -20.39 18.79
N LYS A 104 16.28 -20.55 19.59
CA LYS A 104 17.34 -21.58 19.46
C LYS A 104 17.24 -22.49 20.70
N ALA A 105 16.48 -23.59 20.73
CA ALA A 105 16.79 -24.95 20.23
C ALA A 105 15.65 -25.91 20.69
N PRO A 106 15.43 -27.13 20.13
CA PRO A 106 16.29 -27.93 19.26
C PRO A 106 15.86 -27.97 17.79
N LYS A 107 16.76 -28.51 16.96
CA LYS A 107 16.59 -28.98 15.58
C LYS A 107 15.45 -30.02 15.35
N ASN A 108 14.46 -30.08 16.24
CA ASN A 108 13.26 -30.91 16.15
C ASN A 108 11.97 -30.08 16.25
N LEU A 109 12.01 -28.82 15.84
CA LEU A 109 10.83 -28.20 15.27
C LEU A 109 11.08 -28.03 13.77
N SER A 110 11.01 -29.18 13.11
CA SER A 110 10.50 -29.30 11.75
C SER A 110 9.08 -28.71 11.72
N GLY A 111 8.94 -27.40 11.95
CA GLY A 111 8.01 -26.58 11.21
C GLY A 111 8.52 -26.63 9.79
N HIS A 112 8.24 -27.76 9.14
CA HIS A 112 8.21 -27.89 7.71
C HIS A 112 7.28 -26.75 7.26
N PHE A 113 7.81 -25.55 7.00
CA PHE A 113 7.22 -24.72 5.96
C PHE A 113 7.64 -25.36 4.65
N SER A 114 7.18 -26.59 4.48
CA SER A 114 7.01 -27.10 3.17
C SER A 114 6.00 -26.19 2.51
N ILE A 115 6.34 -25.79 1.31
CA ILE A 115 5.35 -25.52 0.29
C ILE A 115 4.66 -26.88 0.00
N THR A 116 3.94 -27.41 0.98
CA THR A 116 2.92 -28.46 0.85
C THR A 116 1.59 -27.77 0.99
N GLY A 117 1.37 -26.78 0.14
CA GLY A 117 0.06 -26.63 -0.46
C GLY A 117 0.29 -27.02 -1.90
N ASN A 118 -0.54 -27.91 -2.42
CA ASN A 118 -0.50 -28.31 -3.82
C ASN A 118 -0.34 -27.02 -4.65
N THR A 119 0.72 -26.85 -5.45
CA THR A 119 0.94 -25.59 -6.20
C THR A 119 -0.32 -25.20 -6.98
N ARG A 120 -1.07 -26.21 -7.43
CA ARG A 120 -2.41 -26.09 -8.02
C ARG A 120 -3.46 -25.47 -7.09
N GLU A 121 -3.52 -25.84 -5.81
CA GLU A 121 -4.46 -25.28 -4.84
C GLU A 121 -4.16 -23.81 -4.51
N LYS A 122 -2.88 -23.45 -4.37
CA LYS A 122 -2.49 -22.04 -4.14
C LYS A 122 -2.77 -21.17 -5.36
N VAL A 123 -2.51 -21.68 -6.56
CA VAL A 123 -2.86 -21.00 -7.81
C VAL A 123 -4.39 -20.89 -7.94
N ALA A 124 -5.13 -21.96 -7.62
CA ALA A 124 -6.59 -21.94 -7.63
C ALA A 124 -7.15 -20.93 -6.63
N GLU A 125 -6.57 -20.84 -5.43
CA GLU A 125 -6.99 -19.87 -4.42
C GLU A 125 -6.71 -18.42 -4.88
N ALA A 126 -5.56 -18.16 -5.48
CA ALA A 126 -5.23 -16.87 -6.06
C ALA A 126 -6.19 -16.50 -7.22
N MET A 127 -6.53 -17.47 -8.08
CA MET A 127 -7.51 -17.29 -9.14
C MET A 127 -8.91 -17.03 -8.60
N ILE A 128 -9.37 -17.77 -7.59
CA ILE A 128 -10.69 -17.56 -6.96
C ILE A 128 -10.76 -16.19 -6.29
N ARG A 129 -9.68 -15.76 -5.63
CA ARG A 129 -9.60 -14.41 -5.04
C ARG A 129 -9.68 -13.33 -6.12
N THR A 130 -8.99 -13.53 -7.23
CA THR A 130 -9.02 -12.62 -8.39
C THR A 130 -10.43 -12.58 -9.02
N ALA A 131 -11.03 -13.74 -9.30
CA ALA A 131 -12.39 -13.86 -9.82
C ALA A 131 -13.42 -13.17 -8.92
N ARG A 132 -13.27 -13.28 -7.59
CA ARG A 132 -14.11 -12.57 -6.63
C ARG A 132 -13.90 -11.05 -6.69
N GLN A 133 -12.68 -10.57 -6.95
CA GLN A 133 -12.42 -9.15 -7.16
C GLN A 133 -13.04 -8.63 -8.46
N PHE A 134 -12.91 -9.37 -9.57
CA PHE A 134 -13.63 -9.07 -10.81
C PHE A 134 -15.15 -9.05 -10.60
N GLY A 135 -15.68 -10.01 -9.84
CA GLY A 135 -17.10 -10.03 -9.47
C GLY A 135 -17.54 -8.78 -8.70
N LYS A 136 -16.68 -8.24 -7.83
CA LYS A 136 -16.94 -6.97 -7.13
C LYS A 136 -16.88 -5.75 -8.04
N MET A 137 -16.17 -5.82 -9.17
CA MET A 137 -16.10 -4.74 -10.16
C MET A 137 -17.30 -4.74 -11.11
N LEU A 138 -17.99 -5.88 -11.29
CA LEU A 138 -19.13 -6.00 -12.21
C LEU A 138 -20.22 -4.93 -11.98
N PRO A 139 -20.69 -4.64 -10.74
CA PRO A 139 -21.70 -3.62 -10.52
C PRO A 139 -21.25 -2.22 -10.99
N ILE A 140 -19.97 -1.88 -10.80
CA ILE A 140 -19.41 -0.61 -11.25
C ILE A 140 -19.36 -0.59 -12.78
N LEU A 141 -18.88 -1.66 -13.41
CA LEU A 141 -18.78 -1.75 -14.87
C LEU A 141 -20.17 -1.66 -15.52
N ILE A 142 -21.15 -2.40 -15.00
CA ILE A 142 -22.54 -2.34 -15.44
C ILE A 142 -23.08 -0.93 -15.25
N GLY A 143 -22.82 -0.30 -14.10
CA GLY A 143 -23.21 1.08 -13.83
C GLY A 143 -22.63 2.07 -14.85
N VAL A 144 -21.35 1.96 -15.18
CA VAL A 144 -20.68 2.82 -16.17
C VAL A 144 -21.22 2.59 -17.58
N ILE A 145 -21.36 1.33 -18.01
CA ILE A 145 -21.91 0.98 -19.33
C ILE A 145 -23.35 1.49 -19.45
N PHE A 146 -24.17 1.29 -18.43
CA PHE A 146 -25.56 1.73 -18.41
C PHE A 146 -25.65 3.25 -18.42
N LEU A 147 -24.84 3.95 -17.61
CA LEU A 147 -24.77 5.40 -17.60
C LEU A 147 -24.33 5.96 -18.97
N MET A 148 -23.34 5.33 -19.61
CA MET A 148 -22.90 5.72 -20.95
C MET A 148 -24.00 5.51 -22.00
N GLY A 149 -24.77 4.42 -21.88
CA GLY A 149 -25.95 4.17 -22.71
C GLY A 149 -27.06 5.19 -22.48
N LEU A 150 -27.36 5.51 -21.23
CA LEU A 150 -28.37 6.49 -20.85
C LEU A 150 -28.01 7.89 -21.37
N LEU A 151 -26.75 8.30 -21.23
CA LEU A 151 -26.24 9.55 -21.78
C LEU A 151 -26.40 9.57 -23.30
N LYS A 152 -26.05 8.49 -24.01
CA LYS A 152 -26.25 8.43 -25.48
C LYS A 152 -27.72 8.46 -25.90
N ALA A 153 -28.63 7.91 -25.09
CA ALA A 153 -30.05 7.88 -25.39
C ALA A 153 -30.74 9.23 -25.14
N PHE A 154 -30.37 9.93 -24.06
CA PHE A 154 -31.04 11.17 -23.62
C PHE A 154 -30.30 12.45 -24.05
N VAL A 155 -28.98 12.41 -24.23
CA VAL A 155 -28.18 13.56 -24.64
C VAL A 155 -28.01 13.56 -26.16
N SER A 156 -28.86 14.32 -26.83
CA SER A 156 -28.76 14.51 -28.29
C SER A 156 -27.66 15.51 -28.67
N LYS A 157 -27.16 15.44 -29.92
CA LYS A 157 -26.22 16.43 -30.47
C LYS A 157 -26.76 17.87 -30.36
N LYS A 158 -28.08 18.07 -30.52
CA LYS A 158 -28.72 19.38 -30.40
C LYS A 158 -28.63 19.94 -28.97
N MET A 159 -28.74 19.07 -27.97
CA MET A 159 -28.61 19.46 -26.57
C MET A 159 -27.18 19.89 -26.24
N LEU A 160 -26.18 19.16 -26.77
CA LEU A 160 -24.77 19.54 -26.62
C LEU A 160 -24.48 20.89 -27.28
N LEU A 161 -24.96 21.10 -28.50
CA LEU A 161 -24.80 22.38 -29.23
C LEU A 161 -25.57 23.56 -28.61
N SER A 162 -26.55 23.29 -27.75
CA SER A 162 -27.24 24.32 -26.95
C SER A 162 -26.41 24.77 -25.74
N VAL A 163 -25.61 23.86 -25.18
CA VAL A 163 -24.75 24.15 -24.02
C VAL A 163 -23.39 24.71 -24.45
N PHE A 164 -22.82 24.13 -25.51
CA PHE A 164 -21.54 24.49 -26.11
C PHE A 164 -21.79 25.19 -27.44
N PHE A 165 -21.55 26.51 -27.46
CA PHE A 165 -21.95 27.40 -28.56
C PHE A 165 -20.92 27.44 -29.71
N GLY A 166 -19.87 26.61 -29.65
CA GLY A 166 -18.77 26.60 -30.61
C GLY A 166 -17.71 27.68 -30.34
N ASN A 167 -17.87 28.45 -29.25
CA ASN A 167 -16.91 29.44 -28.82
C ASN A 167 -15.90 28.80 -27.87
N VAL A 168 -14.69 28.57 -28.36
CA VAL A 168 -13.62 27.85 -27.63
C VAL A 168 -13.47 28.34 -26.19
N ILE A 169 -13.41 29.65 -25.95
CA ILE A 169 -13.20 30.21 -24.60
C ILE A 169 -14.36 29.89 -23.65
N TRP A 170 -15.60 30.14 -24.08
CA TRP A 170 -16.79 29.93 -23.24
C TRP A 170 -17.09 28.46 -23.03
N ASP A 171 -16.81 27.63 -24.04
CA ASP A 171 -16.99 26.20 -23.98
C ASP A 171 -15.95 25.54 -23.06
N THR A 172 -14.71 26.03 -23.07
CA THR A 172 -13.67 25.63 -22.10
C THR A 172 -14.04 26.01 -20.68
N VAL A 173 -14.53 27.24 -20.43
CA VAL A 173 -14.92 27.67 -19.07
C VAL A 173 -16.08 26.83 -18.53
N LYS A 174 -17.13 26.61 -19.32
CA LYS A 174 -18.26 25.76 -18.92
C LYS A 174 -17.83 24.30 -18.73
N GLY A 175 -17.00 23.79 -19.64
CA GLY A 175 -16.40 22.47 -19.54
C GLY A 175 -15.62 22.30 -18.23
N ALA A 176 -14.76 23.25 -17.91
CA ALA A 176 -13.95 23.27 -16.68
C ALA A 176 -14.81 23.31 -15.42
N CYS A 177 -15.85 24.15 -15.39
CA CYS A 177 -16.77 24.20 -14.27
C CYS A 177 -17.51 22.86 -14.07
N LEU A 178 -18.01 22.25 -15.16
CA LEU A 178 -18.70 20.95 -15.10
C LEU A 178 -17.74 19.81 -14.72
N GLY A 179 -16.53 19.79 -15.29
CA GLY A 179 -15.50 18.78 -15.04
C GLY A 179 -14.99 18.83 -13.60
N SER A 180 -14.86 20.02 -13.02
CA SER A 180 -14.39 20.20 -11.63
C SER A 180 -15.27 19.52 -10.57
N ILE A 181 -16.53 19.22 -10.89
CA ILE A 181 -17.49 18.55 -9.98
C ILE A 181 -17.33 17.02 -10.02
N LEU A 182 -16.55 16.48 -10.96
CA LEU A 182 -16.31 15.05 -11.15
C LEU A 182 -14.90 14.67 -10.66
N PRO A 183 -14.60 14.69 -9.34
CA PRO A 183 -13.28 14.38 -8.82
C PRO A 183 -12.91 12.92 -9.11
N GLY A 184 -11.80 12.74 -9.82
CA GLY A 184 -11.21 11.44 -10.15
C GLY A 184 -9.85 11.21 -9.47
N ASN A 185 -9.38 9.97 -9.49
CA ASN A 185 -7.97 9.68 -9.19
C ASN A 185 -7.10 10.33 -10.28
N PRO A 186 -6.11 11.18 -9.95
CA PRO A 186 -5.27 11.85 -10.95
C PRO A 186 -4.65 10.91 -11.98
N ILE A 187 -4.27 9.70 -11.57
CA ILE A 187 -3.68 8.69 -12.46
C ILE A 187 -4.67 8.30 -13.57
N ASN A 188 -5.96 8.13 -13.25
CA ASN A 188 -6.97 7.76 -14.23
C ASN A 188 -7.25 8.93 -15.18
N SER A 189 -7.25 10.18 -14.69
CA SER A 189 -7.43 11.38 -15.53
C SER A 189 -6.30 11.53 -16.55
N TYR A 190 -5.05 11.26 -16.18
CA TYR A 190 -3.93 11.31 -17.13
C TYR A 190 -4.02 10.23 -18.22
N ILE A 191 -4.41 9.00 -17.88
CA ILE A 191 -4.57 7.91 -18.86
C ILE A 191 -5.72 8.23 -19.83
N ILE A 192 -6.88 8.65 -19.31
CA ILE A 192 -8.04 9.01 -20.13
C ILE A 192 -7.73 10.22 -21.02
N GLY A 193 -7.05 11.23 -20.46
CA GLY A 193 -6.65 12.42 -21.21
C GLY A 193 -5.68 12.09 -22.35
N GLY A 194 -4.71 11.19 -22.13
CA GLY A 194 -3.82 10.69 -23.17
C GLY A 194 -4.57 10.02 -24.32
N GLU A 195 -5.48 9.09 -23.99
CA GLU A 195 -6.31 8.40 -24.99
C GLU A 195 -7.21 9.36 -25.77
N MET A 196 -7.79 10.36 -25.10
CA MET A 196 -8.59 11.39 -25.76
C MET A 196 -7.78 12.18 -26.79
N LEU A 197 -6.54 12.58 -26.45
CA LEU A 197 -5.64 13.26 -27.39
C LEU A 197 -5.29 12.37 -28.60
N GLU A 198 -5.08 11.07 -28.39
CA GLU A 198 -4.84 10.11 -29.48
C GLU A 198 -6.06 9.94 -30.41
N ASN A 199 -7.27 10.20 -29.91
CA ASN A 199 -8.53 10.16 -30.67
C ASN A 199 -9.00 11.55 -31.15
N ASP A 200 -8.05 12.46 -31.43
CA ASP A 200 -8.29 13.81 -31.98
C ASP A 200 -9.14 14.76 -31.10
N VAL A 201 -9.27 14.48 -29.80
CA VAL A 201 -9.90 15.43 -28.87
C VAL A 201 -8.93 16.58 -28.59
N SER A 202 -9.41 17.82 -28.69
CA SER A 202 -8.56 18.99 -28.48
C SER A 202 -7.97 19.05 -27.06
N LEU A 203 -6.73 19.53 -26.94
CA LEU A 203 -6.08 19.73 -25.65
C LEU A 203 -6.90 20.61 -24.69
N PHE A 204 -7.59 21.62 -25.22
CA PHE A 204 -8.48 22.48 -24.43
C PHE A 204 -9.63 21.72 -23.77
N ALA A 205 -10.20 20.74 -24.47
CA ALA A 205 -11.28 19.91 -23.94
C ALA A 205 -10.74 18.91 -22.91
N VAL A 206 -9.54 18.36 -23.13
CA VAL A 206 -8.89 17.43 -22.19
C VAL A 206 -8.50 18.12 -20.89
N THR A 207 -8.01 19.37 -20.94
CA THR A 207 -7.65 20.14 -19.74
C THR A 207 -8.85 20.70 -18.96
N ALA A 208 -10.07 20.54 -19.49
CA ALA A 208 -11.30 21.00 -18.85
C ALA A 208 -11.89 19.96 -17.86
N PHE A 209 -11.27 18.79 -17.70
CA PHE A 209 -11.63 17.75 -16.73
C PHE A 209 -10.39 17.35 -15.93
#